data_AF-A0A2E8JQU6-F1
#
_entry.id   AF-A0A2E8JQU6-F1
#
_cell.length_a   1.000
_cell.length_b   1.000
_cell.length_c   1.000
_cell.angle_alpha   90.00
_cell.angle_beta   90.00
_cell.angle_gamma   90.00
#
_symmetry.space_group_name_H-M   'P 1'
#
loop_
_entity.id
_entity.type
_entity.pdbx_description
1 polymer ?
#
loop_
_entity_poly.entity_id
_entity_poly.type
_entity_poly.pdbx_seq_one_letter_code
_entity_poly.pdbx_strand_id
1 'polypeptide(L)'
;MFEFGNHRIDPIRRELSRSGAPVEVEPRVFDLLLHLIENRHRLVDKDDLITHVWGGRIVSDSALTKAINSARNAIGDDGRTQRLIRTSSRRGYRFVGGVRRHAGAESADGPTGETSSTNGPPLPLPDRPSIAVLPFHNMSDDCEQEYFADGMVEDITTELSRIRWLFVIARNSTLVYKGQTSDVKRVARELGVRYLLEGSVRRSGDRVRITAHLIDAISGVQIWAERYDQALNDIFDAQDKITARVAGIIEPELFEAEQQRVLRKPPERLDAWEAYQRGLWHFNKDGPKENRSAQTFFRRAIALDPHFAPGHYGYALALHWEIWLLSNRPYSEVQEIPFEEACIAVALDDKDAIAHAVLAHILMWRSQWEAAIAEARTAQVLNPNSSFVTSMLGCALGFGGYHDEAIDLLRQAMRASPNDPLTWLWLLWTGCVQFYSRKFDASVATLRQVVRLRPGATQCHGMIAASLAYLGRLDEARDHLSRVPFSPRSQNMPWTRPEDMALRIEGIRLAAGEMKSMRHVQVL
;
A
#
# COMPACT_ATOMS: atom_id res chain seq x y z
N MET A 1 -3.21 32.42 11.35
CA MET A 1 -3.19 33.55 10.39
C MET A 1 -2.17 34.59 10.86
N PHE A 2 -1.33 35.11 9.98
CA PHE A 2 -0.41 36.21 10.31
C PHE A 2 -0.82 37.48 9.57
N GLU A 3 -0.84 38.60 10.28
CA GLU A 3 -1.12 39.92 9.72
C GLU A 3 0.10 40.83 9.90
N PHE A 4 0.47 41.55 8.84
CA PHE A 4 1.57 42.52 8.88
C PHE A 4 1.31 43.65 7.89
N GLY A 5 1.33 44.89 8.36
CA GLY A 5 0.90 46.04 7.56
C GLY A 5 -0.54 45.85 7.06
N ASN A 6 -0.74 45.90 5.75
CA ASN A 6 -1.99 45.62 5.06
C ASN A 6 -2.04 44.20 4.46
N HIS A 7 -1.14 43.30 4.83
CA HIS A 7 -1.08 41.95 4.31
C HIS A 7 -1.54 40.93 5.35
N ARG A 8 -2.13 39.85 4.85
CA ARG A 8 -2.59 38.72 5.63
C ARG A 8 -2.15 37.44 4.94
N ILE A 9 -1.46 36.58 5.67
CA ILE A 9 -1.04 35.26 5.19
C ILE A 9 -1.77 34.19 5.99
N ASP A 10 -2.45 33.30 5.28
CA ASP A 10 -3.14 32.14 5.82
C ASP A 10 -2.33 30.88 5.49
N PRO A 11 -1.61 30.30 6.46
CA PRO A 11 -0.81 29.09 6.24
C PRO A 11 -1.67 27.86 5.89
N ILE A 12 -2.93 27.81 6.35
CA ILE A 12 -3.83 26.67 6.15
C ILE A 12 -4.38 26.70 4.72
N ARG A 13 -4.88 27.87 4.29
CA ARG A 13 -5.41 28.05 2.93
C ARG A 13 -4.32 28.30 1.88
N ARG A 14 -3.08 28.53 2.30
CA ARG A 14 -1.95 28.96 1.45
C ARG A 14 -2.25 30.22 0.63
N GLU A 15 -2.94 31.17 1.24
CA GLU A 15 -3.34 32.43 0.60
C GLU A 15 -2.60 33.62 1.20
N LEU A 16 -2.04 34.47 0.33
CA LEU A 16 -1.60 35.82 0.68
C LEU A 16 -2.67 36.81 0.20
N SER A 17 -3.10 37.73 1.05
CA SER A 17 -3.98 38.83 0.65
C SER A 17 -3.44 40.18 1.09
N ARG A 18 -3.76 41.23 0.34
CA ARG A 18 -3.41 42.62 0.61
C ARG A 18 -4.69 43.45 0.62
N SER A 19 -4.98 44.10 1.74
CA SER A 19 -6.22 44.85 1.98
C SER A 19 -7.48 44.03 1.66
N GLY A 20 -7.45 42.72 1.90
CA GLY A 20 -8.56 41.80 1.63
C GLY A 20 -8.61 41.19 0.22
N ALA A 21 -7.83 41.68 -0.74
CA ALA A 21 -7.74 41.10 -2.08
C ALA A 21 -6.61 40.05 -2.15
N PRO A 22 -6.81 38.89 -2.82
CA PRO A 22 -5.77 37.87 -2.96
C PRO A 22 -4.60 38.41 -3.81
N VAL A 23 -3.39 38.01 -3.42
CA VAL A 23 -2.14 38.29 -4.13
C VAL A 23 -1.59 36.96 -4.62
N GLU A 24 -1.42 36.81 -5.93
CA GLU A 24 -0.80 35.61 -6.49
C GLU A 24 0.68 35.54 -6.13
N VAL A 25 1.09 34.39 -5.59
CA VAL A 25 2.47 34.12 -5.18
C VAL A 25 2.83 32.70 -5.57
N GLU A 26 4.01 32.51 -6.17
CA GLU A 26 4.53 31.17 -6.46
C GLU A 26 4.66 30.34 -5.18
N PRO A 27 4.33 29.03 -5.17
CA PRO A 27 4.35 28.21 -3.94
C PRO A 27 5.65 28.32 -3.14
N ARG A 28 6.80 28.33 -3.82
CA ARG A 28 8.12 28.45 -3.17
C ARG A 28 8.36 29.80 -2.53
N VAL A 29 7.84 30.87 -3.16
CA VAL A 29 7.93 32.23 -2.63
C VAL A 29 7.01 32.38 -1.42
N PHE A 30 5.86 31.70 -1.42
CA PHE A 30 4.96 31.61 -0.27
C PHE A 30 5.63 30.90 0.91
N ASP A 31 6.22 29.73 0.68
CA ASP A 31 6.90 28.96 1.73
C ASP A 31 8.08 29.74 2.32
N LEU A 32 8.84 30.43 1.46
CA LEU A 32 9.92 31.33 1.89
C LEU A 32 9.40 32.46 2.78
N LEU A 33 8.32 33.13 2.38
CA LEU A 33 7.71 34.21 3.14
C LEU A 33 7.21 33.72 4.50
N LEU A 34 6.50 32.59 4.51
CA LEU A 34 5.98 31.98 5.73
C LEU A 34 7.12 31.63 6.69
N HIS A 35 8.18 30.97 6.19
CA HIS A 35 9.33 30.60 7.01
C HIS A 35 10.05 31.82 7.61
N LEU A 36 10.22 32.90 6.83
CA LEU A 36 10.81 34.15 7.34
C LEU A 36 9.92 34.82 8.42
N ILE A 37 8.60 34.76 8.27
CA ILE A 37 7.63 35.33 9.23
C ILE A 37 7.61 34.52 10.54
N GLU A 38 7.61 33.20 10.45
CA GLU A 38 7.64 32.30 11.61
C GLU A 38 8.94 32.46 12.40
N ASN A 39 10.07 32.62 11.69
CA ASN A 39 11.39 32.79 12.27
C ASN A 39 11.81 34.26 12.47
N ARG A 40 10.87 35.22 12.45
CA ARG A 40 11.15 36.68 12.54
C ARG A 40 11.99 37.12 13.76
N HIS A 41 12.02 36.30 14.80
CA HIS A 41 12.76 36.55 16.04
C HIS A 41 14.28 36.35 15.89
N ARG A 42 14.73 35.60 14.86
CA ARG A 42 16.14 35.32 14.58
C ARG A 42 16.53 35.70 13.15
N LEU A 43 17.83 35.67 12.86
CA LEU A 43 18.33 35.69 11.47
C LEU A 43 18.17 34.29 10.89
N VAL A 44 17.60 34.19 9.70
CA VAL A 44 17.51 32.94 8.93
C VAL A 44 18.66 32.94 7.94
N ASP A 45 19.58 31.98 8.07
CA ASP A 45 20.72 31.88 7.16
C ASP A 45 20.32 31.27 5.80
N LYS A 46 21.25 31.28 4.85
CA LYS A 46 20.98 30.79 3.50
C LYS A 46 20.74 29.28 3.47
N ASP A 47 21.45 28.53 4.30
CA ASP A 47 21.39 27.07 4.30
C ASP A 47 20.08 26.58 4.93
N ASP A 48 19.60 27.27 5.96
CA ASP A 48 18.27 27.10 6.57
C ASP A 48 17.16 27.38 5.55
N LEU A 49 17.25 28.48 4.79
CA LEU A 49 16.30 28.78 3.71
C LEU A 49 16.35 27.72 2.60
N ILE A 50 17.53 27.28 2.17
CA ILE A 50 17.70 26.24 1.14
C ILE A 50 17.12 24.91 1.63
N THR A 51 17.40 24.53 2.87
CA THR A 51 16.91 23.29 3.47
C THR A 51 15.38 23.30 3.58
N HIS A 52 14.81 24.38 4.11
CA HIS A 52 13.38 24.45 4.40
C HIS A 52 12.50 24.67 3.15
N VAL A 53 12.95 25.49 2.18
CA VAL A 53 12.15 25.84 0.99
C VAL A 53 12.47 24.93 -0.21
N TRP A 54 13.70 24.38 -0.30
CA TRP A 54 14.13 23.54 -1.41
C TRP A 54 14.45 22.09 -1.03
N GLY A 55 14.25 21.69 0.23
CA GLY A 55 14.41 20.30 0.68
C GLY A 55 15.85 19.78 0.52
N GLY A 56 16.85 20.63 0.76
CA GLY A 56 18.27 20.27 0.67
C GLY A 56 18.85 20.19 -0.74
N ARG A 57 18.09 20.57 -1.78
CA ARG A 57 18.63 20.67 -3.15
C ARG A 57 19.67 21.79 -3.25
N ILE A 58 20.73 21.59 -4.04
CA ILE A 58 21.73 22.62 -4.30
C ILE A 58 21.11 23.74 -5.15
N VAL A 59 21.06 24.95 -4.61
CA VAL A 59 20.48 26.13 -5.27
C VAL A 59 21.56 27.21 -5.40
N SER A 60 21.69 27.81 -6.59
CA SER A 60 22.60 28.93 -6.80
C SER A 60 22.18 30.18 -6.03
N ASP A 61 23.14 30.98 -5.56
CA ASP A 61 22.92 32.26 -4.87
C ASP A 61 22.01 33.24 -5.66
N SER A 62 22.06 33.20 -7.00
CA SER A 62 21.21 34.02 -7.87
C SER A 62 19.73 33.60 -7.81
N ALA A 63 19.44 32.30 -7.70
CA ALA A 63 18.09 31.77 -7.59
C ALA A 63 17.46 32.09 -6.21
N LEU A 64 18.23 31.98 -5.12
CA LEU A 64 17.79 32.43 -3.80
C LEU A 64 17.52 33.94 -3.79
N THR A 65 18.40 34.73 -4.40
CA THR A 65 18.21 36.19 -4.53
C THR A 65 16.95 36.53 -5.33
N LYS A 66 16.67 35.78 -6.41
CA LYS A 66 15.45 35.94 -7.21
C LYS A 66 14.19 35.63 -6.39
N ALA A 67 14.19 34.53 -5.62
CA ALA A 67 13.08 34.16 -4.75
C ALA A 67 12.82 35.21 -3.67
N ILE A 68 13.87 35.77 -3.05
CA ILE A 68 13.76 36.86 -2.07
C ILE A 68 13.18 38.13 -2.71
N ASN A 69 13.57 38.47 -3.93
CA ASN A 69 13.02 39.63 -4.62
C ASN A 69 11.55 39.43 -5.00
N SER A 70 11.16 38.22 -5.44
CA SER A 70 9.75 37.88 -5.65
C SER A 70 8.94 37.97 -4.35
N ALA A 71 9.49 37.49 -3.25
CA ALA A 71 8.88 37.58 -1.93
C ALA A 71 8.65 39.03 -1.49
N ARG A 72 9.67 39.89 -1.66
CA ARG A 72 9.57 41.33 -1.39
C ARG A 72 8.48 42.00 -2.23
N ASN A 73 8.47 41.75 -3.54
CA ASN A 73 7.46 42.30 -4.44
C ASN A 73 6.04 41.90 -4.04
N ALA A 74 5.83 40.63 -3.65
CA ALA A 74 4.53 40.12 -3.22
C ALA A 74 3.96 40.83 -1.98
N ILE A 75 4.84 41.30 -1.08
CA ILE A 75 4.46 42.00 0.15
C ILE A 75 4.64 43.53 0.08
N GLY A 76 4.86 44.07 -1.13
CA GLY A 76 5.07 45.51 -1.34
C GLY A 76 6.34 46.07 -0.68
N ASP A 77 7.35 45.22 -0.48
CA ASP A 77 8.71 45.59 -0.06
C ASP A 77 9.65 45.61 -1.27
N ASP A 78 10.83 46.22 -1.12
CA ASP A 78 11.84 46.26 -2.18
C ASP A 78 13.26 46.13 -1.63
N GLY A 79 14.22 45.78 -2.51
CA GLY A 79 15.61 45.54 -2.12
C GLY A 79 16.39 46.78 -1.67
N ARG A 80 15.86 48.00 -1.90
CA ARG A 80 16.47 49.27 -1.50
C ARG A 80 15.96 49.76 -0.14
N THR A 81 14.65 49.67 0.10
CA THR A 81 14.00 50.15 1.32
C THR A 81 13.94 49.09 2.41
N GLN A 82 13.86 47.79 2.05
CA GLN A 82 13.94 46.62 2.94
C GLN A 82 13.12 46.77 4.23
N ARG A 83 11.88 47.24 4.10
CA ARG A 83 10.99 47.58 5.22
C ARG A 83 10.47 46.33 5.94
N LEU A 84 10.34 45.21 5.24
CA LEU A 84 9.76 43.98 5.77
C LEU A 84 10.78 42.84 5.79
N ILE A 85 11.59 42.68 4.74
CA ILE A 85 12.64 41.66 4.66
C ILE A 85 13.99 42.36 4.57
N ARG A 86 14.76 42.27 5.65
CA ARG A 86 16.10 42.84 5.74
C ARG A 86 17.16 41.81 5.34
N THR A 87 18.10 42.21 4.48
CA THR A 87 19.26 41.39 4.12
C THR A 87 20.41 41.69 5.07
N SER A 88 20.97 40.65 5.68
CA SER A 88 22.26 40.72 6.37
C SER A 88 23.34 40.18 5.43
N SER A 89 24.21 41.06 4.95
CA SER A 89 25.23 40.72 3.96
C SER A 89 26.06 39.51 4.40
N ARG A 90 26.12 38.47 3.55
CA ARG A 90 26.86 37.21 3.76
C ARG A 90 26.39 36.32 4.92
N ARG A 91 25.24 36.61 5.55
CA ARG A 91 24.71 35.79 6.65
C ARG A 91 23.28 35.30 6.44
N GLY A 92 22.41 36.06 5.76
CA GLY A 92 21.04 35.61 5.51
C GLY A 92 20.00 36.73 5.49
N TYR A 93 18.77 36.41 5.85
CA TYR A 93 17.61 37.29 5.76
C TYR A 93 16.80 37.27 7.07
N ARG A 94 16.13 38.39 7.36
CA ARG A 94 15.26 38.51 8.53
C ARG A 94 14.00 39.27 8.20
N PHE A 95 12.86 38.74 8.62
CA PHE A 95 11.61 39.49 8.61
C PHE A 95 11.57 40.47 9.78
N VAL A 96 11.42 41.76 9.49
CA VAL A 96 11.43 42.86 10.47
C VAL A 96 10.10 43.60 10.55
N GLY A 97 9.12 43.24 9.72
CA GLY A 97 7.76 43.78 9.80
C GLY A 97 7.07 43.41 11.12
N GLY A 98 6.23 44.33 11.63
CA GLY A 98 5.40 44.06 12.81
C GLY A 98 4.31 43.03 12.49
N VAL A 99 4.51 41.79 12.93
CA VAL A 99 3.56 40.68 12.70
C VAL A 99 2.65 40.50 13.91
N ARG A 100 1.33 40.56 13.69
CA ARG A 100 0.31 40.11 14.65
C ARG A 100 -0.16 38.73 14.24
N ARG A 101 0.06 37.75 15.12
CA ARG A 101 -0.48 36.40 14.93
C ARG A 101 -1.90 36.37 15.48
N HIS A 102 -2.86 36.16 14.61
CA HIS A 102 -4.21 35.80 15.04
C HIS A 102 -4.28 34.28 15.07
N ALA A 103 -4.38 33.72 16.28
CA ALA A 103 -5.12 32.48 16.46
C ALA A 103 -6.54 32.80 15.94
N GLY A 104 -7.05 32.00 15.00
CA GLY A 104 -8.23 32.35 14.21
C GLY A 104 -9.33 32.98 15.07
N ALA A 105 -9.66 34.23 14.77
CA ALA A 105 -10.73 34.93 15.45
C ALA A 105 -12.06 34.37 14.94
N GLU A 106 -12.69 33.54 15.76
CA GLU A 106 -14.13 33.61 15.97
C GLU A 106 -14.49 35.05 16.35
N SER A 107 -15.51 35.59 15.70
CA SER A 107 -16.01 36.94 15.91
C SER A 107 -16.48 37.14 17.36
N ALA A 108 -16.13 38.31 17.88
CA ALA A 108 -16.27 38.76 19.27
C ALA A 108 -17.73 38.85 19.78
N ASP A 109 -17.94 38.37 21.00
CA ASP A 109 -18.37 39.20 22.15
C ASP A 109 -18.07 38.46 23.46
N GLY A 110 -17.37 39.11 24.41
CA GLY A 110 -17.08 38.57 25.76
C GLY A 110 -18.00 39.18 26.83
N PRO A 111 -17.73 39.05 28.15
CA PRO A 111 -16.70 38.29 28.88
C PRO A 111 -17.34 37.30 29.90
N THR A 112 -16.68 36.35 30.56
CA THR A 112 -15.68 36.46 31.64
C THR A 112 -15.31 35.05 32.09
N GLY A 113 -14.02 34.84 32.38
CA GLY A 113 -13.47 33.89 33.34
C GLY A 113 -14.09 32.50 33.47
N GLU A 114 -13.42 31.49 32.91
CA GLU A 114 -12.92 30.31 33.64
C GLU A 114 -12.21 29.35 32.69
N THR A 115 -11.08 28.83 33.15
CA THR A 115 -10.26 27.77 32.56
C THR A 115 -11.06 26.74 31.77
N SER A 116 -10.99 26.81 30.43
CA SER A 116 -11.61 25.81 29.55
C SER A 116 -10.53 25.07 28.79
N SER A 117 -10.46 23.77 29.07
CA SER A 117 -9.93 22.73 28.19
C SER A 117 -10.31 23.02 26.73
N THR A 118 -9.36 22.87 25.82
CA THR A 118 -9.58 22.90 24.37
C THR A 118 -10.51 21.75 23.95
N ASN A 119 -11.82 21.98 24.08
CA ASN A 119 -12.89 21.17 23.50
C ASN A 119 -13.41 21.88 22.24
N GLY A 120 -12.58 21.98 21.21
CA GLY A 120 -13.13 22.11 19.86
C GLY A 120 -13.93 20.84 19.53
N PRO A 121 -14.98 20.90 18.69
CA PRO A 121 -15.65 19.69 18.24
C PRO A 121 -14.62 18.75 17.61
N PRO A 122 -14.69 17.42 17.88
CA PRO A 122 -13.82 16.43 17.28
C PRO A 122 -13.73 16.63 15.78
N LEU A 123 -12.52 16.56 15.19
CA LEU A 123 -12.44 16.41 13.74
C LEU A 123 -13.19 15.13 13.38
N PRO A 124 -14.14 15.18 12.42
CA PRO A 124 -14.85 13.99 11.99
C PRO A 124 -13.83 13.01 11.41
N LEU A 125 -14.00 11.72 11.72
CA LEU A 125 -13.20 10.68 11.11
C LEU A 125 -13.48 10.65 9.60
N PRO A 126 -12.44 10.49 8.75
CA PRO A 126 -12.63 10.23 7.33
C PRO A 126 -13.51 9.00 7.09
N ASP A 127 -14.16 8.97 5.92
CA ASP A 127 -15.00 7.83 5.50
C ASP A 127 -14.19 6.54 5.26
N ARG A 128 -12.87 6.68 5.07
CA ARG A 128 -11.91 5.58 4.97
C ARG A 128 -11.07 5.46 6.25
N PRO A 129 -10.49 4.28 6.55
CA PRO A 129 -9.61 4.11 7.69
C PRO A 129 -8.50 5.15 7.70
N SER A 130 -8.15 5.62 8.89
CA SER A 130 -7.20 6.73 9.07
C SER A 130 -6.18 6.40 10.13
N ILE A 131 -4.92 6.69 9.85
CA ILE A 131 -3.78 6.43 10.74
C ILE A 131 -2.87 7.66 10.85
N ALA A 132 -2.29 7.85 12.03
CA ALA A 132 -1.16 8.74 12.20
C ALA A 132 0.00 8.00 12.88
N VAL A 133 1.23 8.26 12.42
CA VAL A 133 2.46 7.76 13.04
C VAL A 133 2.98 8.83 13.99
N LEU A 134 2.99 8.51 15.28
CA LEU A 134 3.47 9.41 16.31
C LEU A 134 5.01 9.38 16.37
N PRO A 135 5.65 10.47 16.82
CA PRO A 135 7.09 10.48 17.07
C PRO A 135 7.49 9.32 18.00
N PHE A 136 8.41 8.46 17.56
CA PHE A 136 8.88 7.36 18.39
C PHE A 136 9.71 7.90 19.55
N HIS A 137 9.49 7.36 20.74
CA HIS A 137 10.20 7.79 21.94
C HIS A 137 11.66 7.29 21.91
N ASN A 138 12.62 8.22 21.90
CA ASN A 138 14.03 7.90 22.06
C ASN A 138 14.31 7.54 23.53
N MET A 139 14.67 6.28 23.80
CA MET A 139 15.00 5.77 25.14
C MET A 139 16.52 5.68 25.39
N SER A 140 17.30 6.39 24.57
CA SER A 140 18.74 6.50 24.68
C SER A 140 19.18 7.89 25.14
N ASP A 141 20.33 7.99 25.79
CA ASP A 141 20.85 9.25 26.36
C ASP A 141 21.54 10.17 25.32
N ASP A 142 21.32 9.94 24.04
CA ASP A 142 22.10 10.52 22.93
C ASP A 142 21.18 11.17 21.89
N CYS A 143 21.33 12.50 21.75
CA CYS A 143 20.53 13.32 20.84
C CYS A 143 20.81 13.03 19.35
N GLU A 144 21.94 12.42 18.98
CA GLU A 144 22.15 12.00 17.58
C GLU A 144 21.18 10.89 17.16
N GLN A 145 20.62 10.15 18.13
CA GLN A 145 19.66 9.07 17.89
C GLN A 145 18.22 9.57 17.73
N GLU A 146 17.99 10.85 18.02
CA GLU A 146 16.71 11.51 17.77
C GLU A 146 16.41 11.56 16.26
N TYR A 147 17.44 11.80 15.44
CA TYR A 147 17.33 11.82 13.98
C TYR A 147 16.96 10.44 13.41
N PHE A 148 17.45 9.37 14.03
CA PHE A 148 17.10 8.00 13.63
C PHE A 148 15.64 7.70 13.92
N ALA A 149 15.14 8.00 15.12
CA ALA A 149 13.72 7.84 15.45
C ALA A 149 12.82 8.71 14.56
N ASP A 150 13.25 9.94 14.27
CA ASP A 150 12.53 10.87 13.39
C ASP A 150 12.47 10.40 11.93
N GLY A 151 13.58 9.87 11.41
CA GLY A 151 13.68 9.30 10.06
C GLY A 151 12.83 8.04 9.91
N MET A 152 12.84 7.16 10.91
CA MET A 152 11.95 6.00 10.93
C MET A 152 10.48 6.38 10.82
N VAL A 153 10.03 7.41 11.55
CA VAL A 153 8.64 7.88 11.48
C VAL A 153 8.33 8.42 10.09
N GLU A 154 9.25 9.12 9.45
CA GLU A 154 9.09 9.63 8.09
C GLU A 154 8.98 8.51 7.06
N ASP A 155 9.86 7.51 7.13
CA ASP A 155 9.86 6.39 6.20
C ASP A 155 8.61 5.52 6.39
N ILE A 156 8.21 5.24 7.63
CA ILE A 156 6.97 4.49 7.92
C ILE A 156 5.76 5.27 7.40
N THR A 157 5.70 6.59 7.63
CA THR A 157 4.60 7.42 7.10
C THR A 157 4.55 7.35 5.57
N THR A 158 5.72 7.40 4.93
CA THR A 158 5.85 7.32 3.46
C THR A 158 5.40 5.97 2.94
N GLU A 159 5.83 4.87 3.56
CA GLU A 159 5.45 3.51 3.14
C GLU A 159 3.96 3.23 3.37
N LEU A 160 3.39 3.65 4.52
CA LEU A 160 1.94 3.53 4.75
C LEU A 160 1.13 4.37 3.75
N SER A 161 1.66 5.50 3.26
CA SER A 161 0.98 6.34 2.27
C SER A 161 0.83 5.67 0.90
N ARG A 162 1.56 4.59 0.63
CA ARG A 162 1.40 3.75 -0.57
C ARG A 162 0.12 2.91 -0.53
N ILE A 163 -0.46 2.71 0.66
CA ILE A 163 -1.71 1.97 0.86
C ILE A 163 -2.89 2.90 0.52
N ARG A 164 -3.40 2.81 -0.71
CA ARG A 164 -4.39 3.77 -1.26
C ARG A 164 -5.70 3.85 -0.49
N TRP A 165 -6.11 2.75 0.15
CA TRP A 165 -7.34 2.70 0.95
C TRP A 165 -7.18 3.32 2.36
N LEU A 166 -5.94 3.63 2.78
CA LEU A 166 -5.63 4.16 4.10
C LEU A 166 -5.38 5.68 4.02
N PHE A 167 -6.04 6.45 4.88
CA PHE A 167 -5.78 7.88 5.03
C PHE A 167 -4.66 8.09 6.05
N VAL A 168 -3.48 8.45 5.55
CA VAL A 168 -2.29 8.66 6.40
C VAL A 168 -2.12 10.14 6.68
N ILE A 169 -2.00 10.50 7.96
CA ILE A 169 -1.66 11.86 8.38
C ILE A 169 -0.18 12.12 8.13
N ALA A 170 0.10 13.27 7.50
CA ALA A 170 1.47 13.71 7.28
C ALA A 170 2.22 13.89 8.61
N ARG A 171 3.49 13.45 8.64
CA ARG A 171 4.40 13.52 9.79
C ARG A 171 4.41 14.89 10.49
N ASN A 172 4.36 15.98 9.73
CA ASN A 172 4.41 17.33 10.29
C ASN A 172 3.26 17.62 11.27
N SER A 173 2.10 16.99 11.07
CA SER A 173 0.96 17.14 11.97
C SER A 173 1.15 16.38 13.28
N THR A 174 2.03 15.38 13.34
CA THR A 174 2.28 14.57 14.54
C THR A 174 3.49 15.04 15.36
N LEU A 175 4.38 15.86 14.78
CA LEU A 175 5.57 16.39 15.45
C LEU A 175 5.26 17.15 16.76
N VAL A 176 4.08 17.77 16.85
CA VAL A 176 3.67 18.52 18.04
C VAL A 176 3.52 17.64 19.29
N TYR A 177 3.37 16.33 19.12
CA TYR A 177 3.22 15.36 20.21
C TYR A 177 4.56 14.77 20.67
N LYS A 178 5.68 15.21 20.09
CA LYS A 178 7.01 14.74 20.46
C LYS A 178 7.34 15.07 21.92
N GLY A 179 7.87 14.09 22.65
CA GLY A 179 8.24 14.24 24.07
C GLY A 179 7.05 14.42 25.02
N GLN A 180 5.81 14.26 24.56
CA GLN A 180 4.62 14.36 25.38
C GLN A 180 4.06 12.97 25.65
N THR A 181 3.87 12.60 26.92
CA THR A 181 2.99 11.49 27.31
C THR A 181 1.55 11.92 27.05
N SER A 182 1.11 11.76 25.81
CA SER A 182 -0.19 12.24 25.35
C SER A 182 -1.23 11.13 25.48
N ASP A 183 -2.44 11.49 25.93
CA ASP A 183 -3.58 10.56 25.87
C ASP A 183 -3.89 10.24 24.40
N VAL A 184 -3.70 8.98 24.01
CA VAL A 184 -3.96 8.44 22.66
C VAL A 184 -5.34 8.87 22.15
N LYS A 185 -6.37 8.92 23.02
CA LYS A 185 -7.73 9.35 22.66
C LYS A 185 -7.81 10.83 22.30
N ARG A 186 -7.04 11.67 22.99
CA ARG A 186 -6.96 13.10 22.73
C ARG A 186 -6.24 13.35 21.40
N VAL A 187 -5.10 12.71 21.18
CA VAL A 187 -4.31 12.86 19.96
C VAL A 187 -5.13 12.45 18.73
N ALA A 188 -5.81 11.31 18.79
CA ALA A 188 -6.68 10.85 17.72
C ALA A 188 -7.83 11.81 17.41
N ARG A 189 -8.42 12.43 18.44
CA ARG A 189 -9.47 13.45 18.27
C ARG A 189 -8.96 14.73 17.63
N GLU A 190 -7.78 15.19 18.03
CA GLU A 190 -7.14 16.40 17.51
C GLU A 190 -6.67 16.22 16.06
N LEU A 191 -6.22 15.01 15.70
CA LEU A 191 -5.78 14.67 14.34
C LEU A 191 -6.91 14.18 13.43
N GLY A 192 -8.07 13.83 14.00
CA GLY A 192 -9.19 13.25 13.24
C GLY A 192 -8.86 11.86 12.70
N VAL A 193 -8.13 11.03 13.45
CA VAL A 193 -7.77 9.67 13.05
C VAL A 193 -8.33 8.61 13.98
N ARG A 194 -8.56 7.40 13.45
CA ARG A 194 -8.96 6.25 14.27
C ARG A 194 -7.77 5.52 14.83
N TYR A 195 -6.72 5.34 14.04
CA TYR A 195 -5.58 4.51 14.39
C TYR A 195 -4.36 5.37 14.68
N LEU A 196 -3.58 4.94 15.67
CA LEU A 196 -2.30 5.54 16.01
C LEU A 196 -1.23 4.44 16.03
N LEU A 197 -0.11 4.74 15.37
CA LEU A 197 1.10 3.94 15.45
C LEU A 197 2.10 4.70 16.33
N GLU A 198 2.44 4.11 17.48
CA GLU A 198 3.43 4.65 18.41
C GLU A 198 4.53 3.64 18.67
N GLY A 199 5.66 4.11 19.18
CA GLY A 199 6.80 3.23 19.37
C GLY A 199 7.91 3.85 20.19
N SER A 200 8.93 3.05 20.46
CA SER A 200 10.15 3.50 21.10
C SER A 200 11.38 2.93 20.41
N VAL A 201 12.46 3.69 20.44
CA VAL A 201 13.76 3.28 19.92
C VAL A 201 14.77 3.33 21.06
N ARG A 202 15.57 2.29 21.19
CA ARG A 202 16.68 2.22 22.13
C ARG A 202 17.92 1.65 21.47
N ARG A 203 19.02 2.39 21.50
CA ARG A 203 20.33 1.92 21.05
C ARG A 203 21.18 1.57 22.25
N SER A 204 21.93 0.47 22.15
CA SER A 204 22.95 0.10 23.12
C SER A 204 24.13 -0.53 22.38
N GLY A 205 25.21 0.25 22.23
CA GLY A 205 26.34 -0.12 21.39
C GLY A 205 25.92 -0.40 19.95
N ASP A 206 26.31 -1.56 19.42
CA ASP A 206 25.99 -2.01 18.05
C ASP A 206 24.62 -2.69 17.94
N ARG A 207 23.67 -2.41 18.84
CA ARG A 207 22.32 -2.96 18.78
C ARG A 207 21.26 -1.90 18.91
N VAL A 208 20.23 -2.01 18.08
CA VAL A 208 19.01 -1.22 18.16
C VAL A 208 17.84 -2.12 18.49
N ARG A 209 17.08 -1.67 19.48
CA ARG A 209 15.80 -2.22 19.86
C ARG A 209 14.71 -1.23 19.49
N ILE A 210 13.74 -1.69 18.71
CA ILE A 210 12.57 -0.89 18.34
C ILE A 210 11.33 -1.63 18.81
N THR A 211 10.40 -0.90 19.42
CA THR A 211 9.05 -1.39 19.73
C THR A 211 8.04 -0.54 18.97
N ALA A 212 7.05 -1.18 18.37
CA ALA A 212 5.96 -0.51 17.67
C ALA A 212 4.62 -1.09 18.13
N HIS A 213 3.62 -0.22 18.27
CA HIS A 213 2.29 -0.53 18.77
C HIS A 213 1.25 0.14 17.88
N LEU A 214 0.30 -0.66 17.37
CA LEU A 214 -0.86 -0.17 16.63
C LEU A 214 -2.08 -0.16 17.55
N ILE A 215 -2.75 0.99 17.66
CA ILE A 215 -3.84 1.21 18.62
C ILE A 215 -5.08 1.74 17.89
N ASP A 216 -6.25 1.15 18.17
CA ASP A 216 -7.54 1.80 17.89
C ASP A 216 -7.78 2.85 18.96
N ALA A 217 -7.53 4.11 18.62
CA ALA A 217 -7.60 5.22 19.56
C ALA A 217 -9.03 5.58 19.97
N ILE A 218 -10.05 5.05 19.29
CA ILE A 218 -11.46 5.25 19.69
C ILE A 218 -11.81 4.33 20.86
N SER A 219 -11.48 3.04 20.74
CA SER A 219 -11.74 2.05 21.80
C SER A 219 -10.66 2.04 22.88
N GLY A 220 -9.43 2.47 22.55
CA GLY A 220 -8.24 2.34 23.39
C GLY A 220 -7.63 0.94 23.39
N VAL A 221 -8.04 0.07 22.46
CA VAL A 221 -7.54 -1.30 22.35
C VAL A 221 -6.27 -1.32 21.51
N GLN A 222 -5.22 -1.97 22.03
CA GLN A 222 -4.03 -2.29 21.26
C GLN A 222 -4.36 -3.45 20.30
N ILE A 223 -4.21 -3.20 19.00
CA ILE A 223 -4.46 -4.17 17.93
C ILE A 223 -3.26 -5.08 17.77
N TRP A 224 -2.08 -4.47 17.68
CA TRP A 224 -0.83 -5.17 17.42
C TRP A 224 0.33 -4.51 18.17
N ALA A 225 1.32 -5.32 18.54
CA ALA A 225 2.59 -4.82 19.03
C ALA A 225 3.71 -5.81 18.71
N GLU A 226 4.86 -5.28 18.31
CA GLU A 226 6.04 -6.10 18.04
C GLU A 226 7.32 -5.40 18.48
N ARG A 227 8.33 -6.23 18.75
CA ARG A 227 9.66 -5.80 19.14
C ARG A 227 10.70 -6.37 18.19
N TYR A 228 11.54 -5.47 17.69
CA TYR A 228 12.66 -5.77 16.81
C TYR A 228 13.98 -5.55 17.55
N ASP A 229 14.87 -6.54 17.51
CA ASP A 229 16.23 -6.45 18.03
C ASP A 229 17.21 -6.72 16.86
N GLN A 230 17.92 -5.69 16.40
CA GLN A 230 18.83 -5.78 15.26
C GLN A 230 20.25 -5.32 15.59
N ALA A 231 21.24 -5.92 14.93
CA ALA A 231 22.63 -5.49 14.98
C ALA A 231 22.86 -4.33 13.99
N LEU A 232 23.54 -3.28 14.45
CA LEU A 232 23.91 -2.07 13.71
C LEU A 232 25.18 -2.30 12.87
N ASN A 233 25.13 -3.22 11.93
CA ASN A 233 26.22 -3.34 10.95
C ASN A 233 26.17 -2.15 9.97
N ASP A 234 24.96 -1.74 9.60
CA ASP A 234 24.64 -0.54 8.85
C ASP A 234 23.28 -0.02 9.34
N ILE A 235 23.26 1.23 9.79
CA ILE A 235 22.11 1.86 10.44
C ILE A 235 20.97 2.16 9.46
N PHE A 236 21.31 2.52 8.22
CA PHE A 236 20.31 2.82 7.19
C PHE A 236 19.67 1.53 6.68
N ASP A 237 20.48 0.50 6.47
CA ASP A 237 20.03 -0.84 6.14
C ASP A 237 19.09 -1.44 7.20
N ALA A 238 19.38 -1.17 8.48
CA ALA A 238 18.53 -1.58 9.60
C ALA A 238 17.19 -0.82 9.59
N GLN A 239 17.24 0.50 9.37
CA GLN A 239 16.07 1.36 9.24
C GLN A 239 15.16 0.88 8.10
N ASP A 240 15.69 0.72 6.89
CA ASP A 240 14.92 0.29 5.71
C ASP A 240 14.23 -1.06 5.94
N LYS A 241 14.95 -2.03 6.50
CA LYS A 241 14.40 -3.38 6.79
C LYS A 241 13.29 -3.33 7.83
N ILE A 242 13.40 -2.46 8.84
CA ILE A 242 12.40 -2.36 9.90
C ILE A 242 11.17 -1.58 9.40
N THR A 243 11.38 -0.49 8.68
CA THR A 243 10.30 0.26 8.02
C THR A 243 9.48 -0.66 7.12
N ALA A 244 10.13 -1.42 6.24
CA ALA A 244 9.46 -2.35 5.34
C ALA A 244 8.65 -3.42 6.09
N ARG A 245 9.19 -3.96 7.20
CA ARG A 245 8.47 -4.93 8.06
C ARG A 245 7.26 -4.33 8.75
N VAL A 246 7.43 -3.15 9.37
CA VAL A 246 6.33 -2.46 10.05
C VAL A 246 5.23 -2.14 9.04
N ALA A 247 5.55 -1.50 7.90
CA ALA A 247 4.56 -1.20 6.88
C ALA A 247 3.86 -2.46 6.33
N GLY A 248 4.60 -3.55 6.10
CA GLY A 248 4.07 -4.82 5.61
C GLY A 248 3.15 -5.56 6.58
N ILE A 249 3.26 -5.32 7.90
CA ILE A 249 2.41 -5.95 8.92
C ILE A 249 1.20 -5.07 9.27
N ILE A 250 1.36 -3.74 9.25
CA ILE A 250 0.29 -2.80 9.61
C ILE A 250 -0.90 -2.92 8.66
N GLU A 251 -0.67 -3.13 7.35
CA GLU A 251 -1.77 -3.29 6.38
C GLU A 251 -2.68 -4.49 6.72
N PRO A 252 -2.18 -5.74 6.89
CA PRO A 252 -2.97 -6.89 7.34
C PRO A 252 -3.69 -6.69 8.69
N GLU A 253 -3.02 -6.14 9.70
CA GLU A 253 -3.60 -5.96 11.05
C GLU A 253 -4.74 -4.95 11.04
N LEU A 254 -4.57 -3.83 10.33
CA LEU A 254 -5.64 -2.85 10.13
C LEU A 254 -6.79 -3.45 9.34
N PHE A 255 -6.49 -4.23 8.30
CA PHE A 255 -7.49 -4.90 7.49
C PHE A 255 -8.39 -5.81 8.34
N GLU A 256 -7.81 -6.65 9.21
CA GLU A 256 -8.58 -7.52 10.10
C GLU A 256 -9.43 -6.73 11.11
N ALA A 257 -8.85 -5.72 11.77
CA ALA A 257 -9.56 -4.88 12.74
C ALA A 257 -10.77 -4.17 12.11
N GLU A 258 -10.58 -3.63 10.91
CA GLU A 258 -11.63 -2.96 10.16
C GLU A 258 -12.71 -3.93 9.66
N GLN A 259 -12.32 -5.12 9.21
CA GLN A 259 -13.26 -6.14 8.77
C GLN A 259 -14.22 -6.55 9.90
N GLN A 260 -13.70 -6.74 11.12
CA GLN A 260 -14.53 -7.01 12.30
C GLN A 260 -15.51 -5.88 12.62
N ARG A 261 -15.09 -4.62 12.42
CA ARG A 261 -15.93 -3.43 12.59
C ARG A 261 -17.05 -3.38 11.55
N VAL A 262 -16.68 -3.57 10.28
CA VAL A 262 -17.60 -3.56 9.16
C VAL A 262 -18.67 -4.62 9.37
N LEU A 263 -18.31 -5.88 9.67
CA LEU A 263 -19.27 -6.99 9.81
C LEU A 263 -20.40 -6.77 10.82
N ARG A 264 -20.22 -5.88 11.81
CA ARG A 264 -21.25 -5.54 12.81
C ARG A 264 -22.29 -4.53 12.32
N LYS A 265 -22.04 -3.84 11.20
CA LYS A 265 -22.97 -2.86 10.63
C LYS A 265 -24.05 -3.51 9.75
N PRO A 266 -25.29 -3.01 9.71
CA PRO A 266 -26.26 -3.48 8.72
C PRO A 266 -25.82 -3.09 7.30
N PRO A 267 -26.05 -3.92 6.27
CA PRO A 267 -25.60 -3.68 4.89
C PRO A 267 -26.02 -2.33 4.29
N GLU A 268 -27.18 -1.81 4.70
CA GLU A 268 -27.77 -0.58 4.15
C GLU A 268 -27.03 0.68 4.62
N ARG A 269 -26.23 0.57 5.68
CA ARG A 269 -25.48 1.68 6.29
C ARG A 269 -24.00 1.69 5.94
N LEU A 270 -23.57 0.82 5.02
CA LEU A 270 -22.18 0.79 4.55
C LEU A 270 -21.96 1.88 3.51
N ASP A 271 -20.82 2.56 3.61
CA ASP A 271 -20.26 3.34 2.51
C ASP A 271 -19.60 2.41 1.46
N ALA A 272 -19.03 2.99 0.40
CA ALA A 272 -18.41 2.23 -0.68
C ALA A 272 -17.23 1.37 -0.21
N TRP A 273 -16.39 1.90 0.67
CA TRP A 273 -15.23 1.19 1.18
C TRP A 273 -15.65 0.05 2.11
N GLU A 274 -16.61 0.29 3.02
CA GLU A 274 -17.13 -0.74 3.93
C GLU A 274 -17.88 -1.85 3.17
N ALA A 275 -18.61 -1.50 2.11
CA ALA A 275 -19.21 -2.49 1.20
C ALA A 275 -18.13 -3.35 0.54
N TYR A 276 -17.07 -2.73 0.01
CA TYR A 276 -15.93 -3.46 -0.55
C TYR A 276 -15.26 -4.39 0.47
N GLN A 277 -15.01 -3.93 1.69
CA GLN A 277 -14.43 -4.77 2.76
C GLN A 277 -15.28 -5.99 3.07
N ARG A 278 -16.60 -5.83 3.10
CA ARG A 278 -17.52 -6.96 3.26
C ARG A 278 -17.49 -7.91 2.07
N GLY A 279 -17.34 -7.37 0.86
CA GLY A 279 -17.10 -8.16 -0.35
C GLY A 279 -15.85 -9.02 -0.24
N LEU A 280 -14.73 -8.44 0.20
CA LEU A 280 -13.47 -9.17 0.43
C LEU A 280 -13.59 -10.27 1.49
N TRP A 281 -14.34 -10.02 2.57
CA TRP A 281 -14.58 -11.05 3.59
C TRP A 281 -15.26 -12.29 2.99
N HIS A 282 -16.31 -12.08 2.19
CA HIS A 282 -17.00 -13.15 1.49
C HIS A 282 -16.09 -13.82 0.46
N PHE A 283 -15.32 -13.04 -0.29
CA PHE A 283 -14.36 -13.56 -1.28
C PHE A 283 -13.34 -14.51 -0.63
N ASN A 284 -12.76 -14.12 0.51
CA ASN A 284 -11.74 -14.89 1.23
C ASN A 284 -12.27 -16.18 1.88
N LYS A 285 -13.58 -16.30 2.12
CA LYS A 285 -14.18 -17.53 2.66
C LYS A 285 -14.27 -18.68 1.66
N ASP A 286 -14.11 -18.37 0.38
CA ASP A 286 -14.20 -19.27 -0.75
C ASP A 286 -15.53 -20.03 -0.90
N GLY A 287 -15.85 -20.33 -2.15
CA GLY A 287 -16.99 -21.15 -2.53
C GLY A 287 -18.09 -20.38 -3.27
N PRO A 288 -18.98 -21.09 -4.00
CA PRO A 288 -19.88 -20.47 -4.96
C PRO A 288 -20.86 -19.46 -4.34
N LYS A 289 -21.38 -19.77 -3.16
CA LYS A 289 -22.33 -18.90 -2.46
C LYS A 289 -21.64 -17.64 -1.96
N GLU A 290 -20.48 -17.79 -1.33
CA GLU A 290 -19.73 -16.67 -0.78
C GLU A 290 -19.21 -15.76 -1.90
N ASN A 291 -18.73 -16.31 -3.02
CA ASN A 291 -18.31 -15.51 -4.16
C ASN A 291 -19.47 -14.67 -4.77
N ARG A 292 -20.70 -15.20 -4.83
CA ARG A 292 -21.87 -14.42 -5.24
C ARG A 292 -22.21 -13.29 -4.27
N SER A 293 -22.05 -13.54 -2.96
CA SER A 293 -22.17 -12.48 -1.95
C SER A 293 -21.09 -11.41 -2.15
N ALA A 294 -19.85 -11.82 -2.41
CA ALA A 294 -18.75 -10.90 -2.70
C ALA A 294 -19.06 -9.99 -3.90
N GLN A 295 -19.46 -10.56 -5.04
CA GLN A 295 -19.88 -9.81 -6.22
C GLN A 295 -21.03 -8.83 -5.94
N THR A 296 -21.97 -9.21 -5.06
CA THR A 296 -23.09 -8.32 -4.68
C THR A 296 -22.59 -7.11 -3.91
N PHE A 297 -21.66 -7.31 -2.97
CA PHE A 297 -21.07 -6.21 -2.19
C PHE A 297 -20.13 -5.34 -3.03
N PHE A 298 -19.35 -5.90 -3.94
CA PHE A 298 -18.51 -5.10 -4.84
C PHE A 298 -19.34 -4.24 -5.79
N ARG A 299 -20.41 -4.78 -6.38
CA ARG A 299 -21.37 -3.96 -7.17
C ARG A 299 -22.03 -2.89 -6.32
N ARG A 300 -22.32 -3.16 -5.04
CA ARG A 300 -22.85 -2.14 -4.12
C ARG A 300 -21.83 -1.03 -3.88
N ALA A 301 -20.55 -1.36 -3.71
CA ALA A 301 -19.48 -0.36 -3.60
C ALA A 301 -19.43 0.54 -4.83
N ILE A 302 -19.43 -0.03 -6.04
CA ILE A 302 -19.47 0.71 -7.31
C ILE A 302 -20.73 1.60 -7.42
N ALA A 303 -21.89 1.10 -6.97
CA ALA A 303 -23.12 1.88 -7.01
C ALA A 303 -23.15 3.04 -6.01
N LEU A 304 -22.41 2.93 -4.90
CA LEU A 304 -22.27 3.98 -3.89
C LEU A 304 -21.27 5.05 -4.33
N ASP A 305 -20.16 4.64 -4.94
CA ASP A 305 -19.17 5.52 -5.54
C ASP A 305 -18.59 4.90 -6.82
N PRO A 306 -19.05 5.35 -8.01
CA PRO A 306 -18.54 4.85 -9.29
C PRO A 306 -17.08 5.20 -9.59
N HIS A 307 -16.44 6.08 -8.82
CA HIS A 307 -15.02 6.41 -8.96
C HIS A 307 -14.14 5.66 -7.96
N PHE A 308 -14.73 4.75 -7.18
CA PHE A 308 -14.01 3.94 -6.21
C PHE A 308 -13.38 2.71 -6.87
N ALA A 309 -12.13 2.85 -7.30
CA ALA A 309 -11.35 1.80 -7.97
C ALA A 309 -11.41 0.41 -7.28
N PRO A 310 -11.38 0.30 -5.93
CA PRO A 310 -11.51 -1.00 -5.24
C PRO A 310 -12.80 -1.76 -5.50
N GLY A 311 -13.92 -1.06 -5.71
CA GLY A 311 -15.17 -1.71 -6.12
C GLY A 311 -15.00 -2.46 -7.44
N HIS A 312 -14.37 -1.81 -8.43
CA HIS A 312 -14.16 -2.32 -9.77
C HIS A 312 -13.18 -3.51 -9.81
N TYR A 313 -11.97 -3.37 -9.26
CA TYR A 313 -11.01 -4.48 -9.30
C TYR A 313 -11.46 -5.66 -8.42
N GLY A 314 -12.18 -5.40 -7.31
CA GLY A 314 -12.74 -6.46 -6.47
C GLY A 314 -13.82 -7.25 -7.20
N TYR A 315 -14.68 -6.56 -7.94
CA TYR A 315 -15.68 -7.19 -8.79
C TYR A 315 -15.05 -8.01 -9.92
N ALA A 316 -14.02 -7.47 -10.58
CA ALA A 316 -13.24 -8.15 -11.61
C ALA A 316 -12.65 -9.48 -11.10
N LEU A 317 -11.98 -9.46 -9.94
CA LEU A 317 -11.46 -10.66 -9.25
C LEU A 317 -12.55 -11.69 -8.97
N ALA A 318 -13.70 -11.26 -8.44
CA ALA A 318 -14.79 -12.17 -8.06
C ALA A 318 -15.47 -12.81 -9.27
N LEU A 319 -15.66 -12.07 -10.37
CA LEU A 319 -16.14 -12.63 -11.64
C LEU A 319 -15.13 -13.63 -12.20
N HIS A 320 -13.85 -13.26 -12.18
CA HIS A 320 -12.77 -14.12 -12.66
C HIS A 320 -12.70 -15.45 -11.92
N TRP A 321 -12.86 -15.42 -10.59
CA TRP A 321 -12.87 -16.60 -9.75
C TRP A 321 -14.04 -17.53 -10.06
N GLU A 322 -15.23 -16.97 -10.33
CA GLU A 322 -16.40 -17.73 -10.79
C GLU A 322 -16.15 -18.37 -12.16
N ILE A 323 -15.52 -17.63 -13.08
CA ILE A 323 -15.15 -18.16 -14.40
C ILE A 323 -14.22 -19.36 -14.25
N TRP A 324 -13.19 -19.26 -13.40
CA TRP A 324 -12.25 -20.36 -13.18
C TRP A 324 -12.90 -21.59 -12.56
N LEU A 325 -13.66 -21.42 -11.48
CA LEU A 325 -14.08 -22.54 -10.64
C LEU A 325 -15.43 -23.13 -11.05
N LEU A 326 -16.30 -22.35 -11.69
CA LEU A 326 -17.74 -22.68 -11.82
C LEU A 326 -18.28 -22.59 -13.25
N SER A 327 -17.62 -21.84 -14.14
CA SER A 327 -18.14 -21.65 -15.50
C SER A 327 -17.90 -22.88 -16.39
N ASN A 328 -18.95 -23.31 -17.10
CA ASN A 328 -18.87 -24.31 -18.17
C ASN A 328 -18.72 -23.68 -19.56
N ARG A 329 -18.67 -22.34 -19.64
CA ARG A 329 -18.55 -21.59 -20.88
C ARG A 329 -17.07 -21.41 -21.27
N PRO A 330 -16.74 -21.34 -22.57
CA PRO A 330 -15.40 -20.98 -23.02
C PRO A 330 -14.98 -19.63 -22.43
N TYR A 331 -13.72 -19.52 -21.99
CA TYR A 331 -13.19 -18.29 -21.40
C TYR A 331 -13.38 -17.06 -22.31
N SER A 332 -13.22 -17.25 -23.62
CA SER A 332 -13.40 -16.21 -24.65
C SER A 332 -14.78 -15.55 -24.64
N GLU A 333 -15.81 -16.21 -24.11
CA GLU A 333 -17.17 -15.65 -24.05
C GLU A 333 -17.47 -14.89 -22.75
N VAL A 334 -16.63 -15.03 -21.73
CA VAL A 334 -16.89 -14.53 -20.37
C VAL A 334 -15.79 -13.60 -19.85
N GLN A 335 -14.67 -13.49 -20.56
CA GLN A 335 -13.49 -12.72 -20.15
C GLN A 335 -13.64 -11.19 -20.24
N GLU A 336 -14.60 -10.67 -21.01
CA GLU A 336 -14.64 -9.23 -21.31
C GLU A 336 -15.05 -8.38 -20.10
N ILE A 337 -16.08 -8.79 -19.35
CA ILE A 337 -16.55 -8.01 -18.18
C ILE A 337 -15.46 -7.88 -17.10
N PRO A 338 -14.78 -8.96 -16.63
CA PRO A 338 -13.68 -8.81 -15.68
C PRO A 338 -12.58 -7.88 -16.20
N PHE A 339 -12.24 -7.97 -17.50
CA PHE A 339 -11.20 -7.15 -18.10
C PHE A 339 -11.56 -5.67 -18.18
N GLU A 340 -12.79 -5.35 -18.57
CA GLU A 340 -13.31 -3.97 -18.57
C GLU A 340 -13.28 -3.37 -17.16
N GLU A 341 -13.76 -4.11 -16.16
CA GLU A 341 -13.77 -3.66 -14.76
C GLU A 341 -12.35 -3.41 -14.22
N ALA A 342 -11.38 -4.28 -14.56
CA ALA A 342 -9.99 -4.07 -14.16
C ALA A 342 -9.34 -2.86 -14.88
N CYS A 343 -9.66 -2.65 -16.17
CA CYS A 343 -9.22 -1.46 -16.89
C CYS A 343 -9.80 -0.18 -16.27
N ILE A 344 -11.09 -0.18 -15.90
CA ILE A 344 -11.74 0.94 -15.20
C ILE A 344 -11.01 1.23 -13.89
N ALA A 345 -10.71 0.21 -13.09
CA ALA A 345 -10.02 0.40 -11.81
C ALA A 345 -8.67 1.12 -11.97
N VAL A 346 -7.84 0.71 -12.94
CA VAL A 346 -6.56 1.36 -13.23
C VAL A 346 -6.76 2.78 -13.78
N ALA A 347 -7.78 3.01 -14.61
CA ALA A 347 -8.08 4.34 -15.14
C ALA A 347 -8.57 5.32 -14.06
N LEU A 348 -9.24 4.83 -13.02
CA LEU A 348 -9.72 5.62 -11.89
C LEU A 348 -8.60 6.02 -10.93
N ASP A 349 -7.64 5.13 -10.67
CA ASP A 349 -6.43 5.42 -9.87
C ASP A 349 -5.22 4.65 -10.42
N ASP A 350 -4.41 5.34 -11.24
CA ASP A 350 -3.19 4.81 -11.88
C ASP A 350 -2.02 4.60 -10.88
N LYS A 351 -2.23 4.92 -9.61
CA LYS A 351 -1.28 4.70 -8.53
C LYS A 351 -1.73 3.59 -7.59
N ASP A 352 -2.84 2.93 -7.87
CA ASP A 352 -3.30 1.78 -7.10
C ASP A 352 -2.60 0.49 -7.54
N ALA A 353 -1.64 0.06 -6.72
CA ALA A 353 -0.89 -1.16 -6.94
C ALA A 353 -1.78 -2.41 -7.06
N ILE A 354 -2.90 -2.47 -6.32
CA ILE A 354 -3.81 -3.61 -6.38
C ILE A 354 -4.59 -3.61 -7.70
N ALA A 355 -5.02 -2.44 -8.18
CA ALA A 355 -5.68 -2.32 -9.49
C ALA A 355 -4.77 -2.85 -10.61
N HIS A 356 -3.50 -2.43 -10.64
CA HIS A 356 -2.50 -2.93 -11.59
C HIS A 356 -2.25 -4.43 -11.43
N ALA A 357 -2.15 -4.95 -10.20
CA ALA A 357 -1.96 -6.39 -9.96
C ALA A 357 -3.14 -7.25 -10.43
N VAL A 358 -4.37 -6.74 -10.29
CA VAL A 358 -5.58 -7.41 -10.80
C VAL A 358 -5.65 -7.36 -12.31
N LEU A 359 -5.34 -6.23 -12.94
CA LEU A 359 -5.26 -6.11 -14.39
C LEU A 359 -4.21 -7.08 -14.95
N ALA A 360 -3.03 -7.16 -14.32
CA ALA A 360 -2.00 -8.13 -14.66
C ALA A 360 -2.52 -9.57 -14.61
N HIS A 361 -3.32 -9.92 -13.60
CA HIS A 361 -3.96 -11.23 -13.51
C HIS A 361 -4.85 -11.52 -14.71
N ILE A 362 -5.69 -10.56 -15.09
CA ILE A 362 -6.67 -10.79 -16.15
C ILE A 362 -5.97 -10.85 -17.50
N LEU A 363 -4.95 -10.00 -17.73
CA LEU A 363 -4.10 -10.08 -18.91
C LEU A 363 -3.38 -11.43 -19.02
N MET A 364 -2.86 -11.95 -17.89
CA MET A 364 -2.29 -13.29 -17.79
C MET A 364 -3.34 -14.31 -18.27
N TRP A 365 -4.58 -14.20 -17.80
CA TRP A 365 -5.63 -15.13 -18.22
C TRP A 365 -6.08 -15.03 -19.68
N ARG A 366 -5.92 -13.86 -20.28
CA ARG A 366 -6.13 -13.60 -21.72
C ARG A 366 -4.93 -14.00 -22.58
N SER A 367 -3.94 -14.70 -22.02
CA SER A 367 -2.70 -15.11 -22.68
C SER A 367 -1.80 -13.95 -23.14
N GLN A 368 -1.96 -12.76 -22.56
CA GLN A 368 -1.18 -11.56 -22.89
C GLN A 368 -0.01 -11.41 -21.91
N TRP A 369 0.98 -12.31 -22.03
CA TRP A 369 2.07 -12.47 -21.05
C TRP A 369 2.91 -11.22 -20.84
N GLU A 370 3.37 -10.60 -21.92
CA GLU A 370 4.24 -9.43 -21.80
C GLU A 370 3.50 -8.27 -21.14
N ALA A 371 2.23 -8.06 -21.50
CA ALA A 371 1.39 -7.03 -20.91
C ALA A 371 1.11 -7.32 -19.43
N ALA A 372 0.81 -8.57 -19.08
CA ALA A 372 0.61 -9.00 -17.69
C ALA A 372 1.85 -8.74 -16.82
N ILE A 373 3.03 -9.10 -17.32
CA ILE A 373 4.30 -8.87 -16.60
C ILE A 373 4.57 -7.37 -16.46
N ALA A 374 4.32 -6.56 -17.48
CA ALA A 374 4.49 -5.11 -17.41
C ALA A 374 3.61 -4.49 -16.32
N GLU A 375 2.31 -4.83 -16.30
CA GLU A 375 1.38 -4.34 -15.28
C GLU A 375 1.74 -4.82 -13.87
N ALA A 376 2.15 -6.07 -13.72
CA ALA A 376 2.58 -6.59 -12.42
C ALA A 376 3.87 -5.91 -11.91
N ARG A 377 4.79 -5.55 -12.81
CA ARG A 377 5.99 -4.77 -12.46
C ARG A 377 5.63 -3.35 -12.04
N THR A 378 4.66 -2.71 -12.70
CA THR A 378 4.12 -1.41 -12.27
C THR A 378 3.54 -1.51 -10.86
N ALA A 379 2.71 -2.52 -10.59
CA ALA A 379 2.16 -2.76 -9.25
C ALA A 379 3.28 -2.90 -8.19
N GLN A 380 4.33 -3.66 -8.48
CA GLN A 380 5.47 -3.87 -7.58
C GLN A 380 6.24 -2.57 -7.28
N VAL A 381 6.36 -1.67 -8.26
CA VAL A 381 7.00 -0.35 -8.05
C VAL A 381 6.13 0.55 -7.18
N LEU A 382 4.80 0.50 -7.36
CA LEU A 382 3.86 1.31 -6.59
C LEU A 382 3.83 0.89 -5.12
N ASN A 383 3.69 -0.42 -4.84
CA ASN A 383 3.72 -0.95 -3.48
C ASN A 383 4.58 -2.22 -3.38
N PRO A 384 5.88 -2.07 -3.08
CA PRO A 384 6.80 -3.21 -3.00
C PRO A 384 6.60 -4.09 -1.75
N ASN A 385 5.94 -3.55 -0.71
CA ASN A 385 5.73 -4.24 0.56
C ASN A 385 4.43 -5.08 0.58
N SER A 386 3.60 -4.97 -0.46
CA SER A 386 2.37 -5.77 -0.57
C SER A 386 2.69 -7.22 -0.95
N SER A 387 2.36 -8.14 -0.05
CA SER A 387 2.48 -9.58 -0.30
C SER A 387 1.59 -10.03 -1.47
N PHE A 388 0.39 -9.46 -1.60
CA PHE A 388 -0.51 -9.74 -2.71
C PHE A 388 0.13 -9.33 -4.05
N VAL A 389 0.62 -8.09 -4.16
CA VAL A 389 1.30 -7.59 -5.37
C VAL A 389 2.49 -8.48 -5.76
N THR A 390 3.32 -8.83 -4.77
CA THR A 390 4.48 -9.70 -4.98
C THR A 390 4.08 -11.09 -5.50
N SER A 391 3.03 -11.69 -4.92
CA SER A 391 2.47 -12.97 -5.40
C SER A 391 1.97 -12.87 -6.83
N MET A 392 1.27 -11.79 -7.18
CA MET A 392 0.72 -11.58 -8.53
C MET A 392 1.82 -11.41 -9.57
N LEU A 393 2.90 -10.69 -9.26
CA LEU A 393 4.09 -10.61 -10.10
C LEU A 393 4.76 -11.97 -10.29
N GLY A 394 4.94 -12.73 -9.20
CA GLY A 394 5.44 -14.10 -9.29
C GLY A 394 4.61 -14.96 -10.24
N CYS A 395 3.30 -14.75 -10.30
CA CYS A 395 2.43 -15.53 -11.17
C CYS A 395 2.47 -15.09 -12.62
N ALA A 396 2.41 -13.79 -12.89
CA ALA A 396 2.57 -13.26 -14.23
C ALA A 396 3.92 -13.72 -14.84
N LEU A 397 4.99 -13.69 -14.06
CA LEU A 397 6.31 -14.19 -14.47
C LEU A 397 6.30 -15.71 -14.70
N GLY A 398 5.70 -16.47 -13.78
CA GLY A 398 5.68 -17.94 -13.83
C GLY A 398 4.96 -18.44 -15.09
N PHE A 399 3.73 -17.99 -15.31
CA PHE A 399 2.99 -18.38 -16.52
C PHE A 399 3.50 -17.69 -17.80
N GLY A 400 4.25 -16.59 -17.65
CA GLY A 400 5.02 -15.97 -18.73
C GLY A 400 6.34 -16.67 -19.06
N GLY A 401 6.73 -17.73 -18.33
CA GLY A 401 7.92 -18.56 -18.58
C GLY A 401 9.19 -18.21 -17.79
N TYR A 402 9.14 -17.19 -16.92
CA TYR A 402 10.25 -16.81 -16.03
C TYR A 402 10.15 -17.57 -14.71
N HIS A 403 10.27 -18.90 -14.79
CA HIS A 403 9.86 -19.79 -13.71
C HIS A 403 10.66 -19.68 -12.40
N ASP A 404 11.99 -19.50 -12.48
CA ASP A 404 12.84 -19.45 -11.28
C ASP A 404 12.57 -18.18 -10.46
N GLU A 405 12.54 -17.01 -11.13
CA GLU A 405 12.19 -15.72 -10.51
C GLU A 405 10.79 -15.78 -9.88
N ALA A 406 9.83 -16.38 -10.59
CA ALA A 406 8.46 -16.57 -10.12
C ALA A 406 8.36 -17.36 -8.80
N ILE A 407 9.06 -18.50 -8.73
CA ILE A 407 9.05 -19.36 -7.53
C ILE A 407 9.65 -18.62 -6.32
N ASP A 408 10.72 -17.84 -6.54
CA ASP A 408 11.35 -17.10 -5.45
C ASP A 408 10.47 -15.96 -4.94
N LEU A 409 9.81 -15.21 -5.84
CA LEU A 409 8.83 -14.17 -5.45
C LEU A 409 7.64 -14.74 -4.68
N LEU A 410 7.06 -15.86 -5.15
CA LEU A 410 5.95 -16.51 -4.44
C LEU A 410 6.35 -16.97 -3.04
N ARG A 411 7.56 -17.50 -2.88
CA ARG A 411 8.10 -17.86 -1.55
C ARG A 411 8.32 -16.64 -0.66
N GLN A 412 8.80 -15.53 -1.22
CA GLN A 412 8.98 -14.29 -0.48
C GLN A 412 7.64 -13.76 0.02
N ALA A 413 6.63 -13.71 -0.85
CA ALA A 413 5.29 -13.25 -0.48
C ALA A 413 4.66 -14.11 0.62
N MET A 414 4.71 -15.45 0.51
CA MET A 414 4.19 -16.35 1.56
C MET A 414 4.94 -16.24 2.89
N ARG A 415 6.22 -15.85 2.88
CA ARG A 415 6.98 -15.58 4.13
C ARG A 415 6.58 -14.24 4.75
N ALA A 416 6.27 -13.25 3.93
CA ALA A 416 5.84 -11.93 4.38
C ALA A 416 4.41 -11.96 4.95
N SER A 417 3.54 -12.86 4.46
CA SER A 417 2.19 -13.06 4.99
C SER A 417 1.90 -14.55 5.28
N PRO A 418 2.37 -15.08 6.42
CA PRO A 418 2.23 -16.51 6.74
C PRO A 418 0.78 -16.96 7.00
N ASN A 419 -0.13 -16.02 7.30
CA ASN A 419 -1.54 -16.27 7.58
C ASN A 419 -2.46 -15.82 6.42
N ASP A 420 -1.91 -15.60 5.22
CA ASP A 420 -2.69 -15.16 4.06
C ASP A 420 -3.81 -16.17 3.72
N PRO A 421 -5.09 -15.75 3.63
CA PRO A 421 -6.21 -16.58 3.20
C PRO A 421 -5.99 -17.28 1.83
N LEU A 422 -5.19 -16.66 0.96
CA LEU A 422 -4.84 -17.14 -0.38
C LEU A 422 -3.56 -17.99 -0.41
N THR A 423 -2.96 -18.34 0.73
CA THR A 423 -1.73 -19.17 0.78
C THR A 423 -1.83 -20.45 -0.05
N TRP A 424 -2.99 -21.11 -0.04
CA TRP A 424 -3.22 -22.32 -0.84
C TRP A 424 -3.14 -22.06 -2.36
N LEU A 425 -3.54 -20.86 -2.82
CA LEU A 425 -3.51 -20.45 -4.21
C LEU A 425 -2.06 -20.19 -4.62
N TRP A 426 -1.29 -19.48 -3.79
CA TRP A 426 0.14 -19.25 -4.00
C TRP A 426 0.91 -20.56 -4.09
N LEU A 427 0.57 -21.55 -3.24
CA LEU A 427 1.12 -22.91 -3.30
C LEU A 427 0.69 -23.65 -4.57
N LEU A 428 -0.57 -23.54 -4.98
CA LEU A 428 -1.05 -24.14 -6.23
C LEU A 428 -0.25 -23.62 -7.42
N TRP A 429 -0.12 -22.31 -7.54
CA TRP A 429 0.63 -21.68 -8.63
C TRP A 429 2.13 -22.01 -8.56
N THR A 430 2.72 -22.04 -7.36
CA THR A 430 4.11 -22.50 -7.17
C THR A 430 4.29 -23.93 -7.68
N GLY A 431 3.39 -24.85 -7.34
CA GLY A 431 3.41 -26.24 -7.81
C GLY A 431 3.26 -26.34 -9.33
N CYS A 432 2.38 -25.51 -9.92
CA CYS A 432 2.23 -25.44 -11.37
C CYS A 432 3.50 -24.97 -12.07
N VAL A 433 4.11 -23.88 -11.59
CA VAL A 433 5.34 -23.32 -12.15
C VAL A 433 6.52 -24.30 -12.00
N GLN A 434 6.60 -25.02 -10.87
CA GLN A 434 7.59 -26.09 -10.69
C GLN A 434 7.42 -27.22 -11.71
N PHE A 435 6.18 -27.61 -12.03
CA PHE A 435 5.91 -28.59 -13.07
C PHE A 435 6.41 -28.11 -14.45
N TYR A 436 6.10 -26.87 -14.83
CA TYR A 436 6.55 -26.28 -16.10
C TYR A 436 8.07 -26.09 -16.16
N SER A 437 8.71 -25.91 -15.00
CA SER A 437 10.17 -25.93 -14.86
C SER A 437 10.78 -27.34 -14.89
N ARG A 438 9.97 -28.39 -15.09
CA ARG A 438 10.38 -29.81 -15.01
C ARG A 438 10.93 -30.24 -13.64
N LYS A 439 10.66 -29.47 -12.58
CA LYS A 439 11.01 -29.81 -11.19
C LYS A 439 9.92 -30.70 -10.58
N PHE A 440 9.75 -31.90 -11.14
CA PHE A 440 8.61 -32.77 -10.87
C PHE A 440 8.50 -33.21 -9.40
N ASP A 441 9.61 -33.53 -8.73
CA ASP A 441 9.59 -33.89 -7.29
C ASP A 441 9.08 -32.73 -6.42
N ALA A 442 9.56 -31.51 -6.69
CA ALA A 442 9.12 -30.31 -5.98
C ALA A 442 7.63 -30.03 -6.24
N SER A 443 7.20 -30.13 -7.50
CA SER A 443 5.79 -30.00 -7.91
C SER A 443 4.89 -30.95 -7.12
N VAL A 444 5.24 -32.25 -7.04
CA VAL A 444 4.47 -33.24 -6.26
C VAL A 444 4.41 -32.85 -4.79
N ALA A 445 5.54 -32.46 -4.19
CA ALA A 445 5.60 -32.09 -2.78
C ALA A 445 4.71 -30.87 -2.47
N THR A 446 4.80 -29.82 -3.29
CA THR A 446 4.03 -28.58 -3.14
C THR A 446 2.54 -28.80 -3.43
N LEU A 447 2.17 -29.48 -4.52
CA LEU A 447 0.75 -29.74 -4.83
C LEU A 447 0.09 -30.67 -3.80
N ARG A 448 0.83 -31.60 -3.19
CA ARG A 448 0.33 -32.39 -2.05
C ARG A 448 0.06 -31.53 -0.81
N GLN A 449 0.78 -30.41 -0.61
CA GLN A 449 0.43 -29.44 0.45
C GLN A 449 -0.92 -28.79 0.14
N VAL A 450 -1.17 -28.41 -1.11
CA VAL A 450 -2.46 -27.82 -1.53
C VAL A 450 -3.61 -28.79 -1.26
N VAL A 451 -3.47 -30.07 -1.64
CA VAL A 451 -4.49 -31.10 -1.37
C VAL A 451 -4.74 -31.30 0.14
N ARG A 452 -3.72 -31.13 0.99
CA ARG A 452 -3.90 -31.18 2.46
C ARG A 452 -4.67 -29.97 2.99
N LEU A 453 -4.37 -28.78 2.47
CA LEU A 453 -5.08 -27.54 2.85
C LEU A 453 -6.51 -27.51 2.30
N ARG A 454 -6.71 -28.05 1.10
CA ARG A 454 -8.01 -28.13 0.40
C ARG A 454 -8.19 -29.51 -0.24
N PRO A 455 -8.79 -30.47 0.48
CA PRO A 455 -9.10 -31.78 -0.07
C PRO A 455 -9.98 -31.76 -1.33
N GLY A 456 -10.74 -30.68 -1.53
CA GLY A 456 -11.57 -30.45 -2.72
C GLY A 456 -10.82 -29.89 -3.94
N ALA A 457 -9.51 -29.65 -3.88
CA ALA A 457 -8.71 -29.09 -4.98
C ALA A 457 -8.40 -30.13 -6.07
N THR A 458 -9.44 -30.58 -6.77
CA THR A 458 -9.39 -31.62 -7.81
C THR A 458 -8.44 -31.29 -8.97
N GLN A 459 -8.22 -30.01 -9.25
CA GLN A 459 -7.29 -29.52 -10.28
C GLN A 459 -5.83 -29.94 -10.05
N CYS A 460 -5.44 -30.21 -8.79
CA CYS A 460 -4.07 -30.61 -8.46
C CYS A 460 -3.76 -32.03 -8.94
N HIS A 461 -4.76 -32.92 -8.96
CA HIS A 461 -4.56 -34.35 -9.21
C HIS A 461 -3.99 -34.64 -10.59
N GLY A 462 -4.39 -33.89 -11.62
CA GLY A 462 -3.87 -34.06 -12.98
C GLY A 462 -2.38 -33.73 -13.09
N MET A 463 -1.93 -32.65 -12.43
CA MET A 463 -0.52 -32.24 -12.44
C MET A 463 0.34 -33.12 -11.53
N ILE A 464 -0.19 -33.60 -10.40
CA ILE A 464 0.49 -34.60 -9.56
C ILE A 464 0.68 -35.90 -10.36
N ALA A 465 -0.37 -36.39 -11.04
CA ALA A 465 -0.29 -37.59 -11.87
C ALA A 465 0.77 -37.45 -12.98
N ALA A 466 0.74 -36.33 -13.72
CA ALA A 466 1.73 -36.04 -14.75
C ALA A 466 3.16 -35.99 -14.18
N SER A 467 3.36 -35.30 -13.05
CA SER A 467 4.67 -35.21 -12.38
C SER A 467 5.19 -36.59 -11.97
N LEU A 468 4.35 -37.41 -11.35
CA LEU A 468 4.70 -38.77 -10.92
C LEU A 468 5.03 -39.68 -12.11
N ALA A 469 4.34 -39.49 -13.24
CA ALA A 469 4.61 -40.26 -14.44
C ALA A 469 5.98 -39.94 -15.05
N TYR A 470 6.39 -38.66 -15.09
CA TYR A 470 7.75 -38.28 -15.50
C TYR A 470 8.83 -38.81 -14.53
N LEU A 471 8.50 -39.00 -13.26
CA LEU A 471 9.37 -39.62 -12.26
C LEU A 471 9.36 -41.16 -12.31
N GLY A 472 8.59 -41.78 -13.21
CA GLY A 472 8.46 -43.23 -13.32
C GLY A 472 7.60 -43.90 -12.25
N ARG A 473 6.94 -43.13 -11.37
CA ARG A 473 6.07 -43.61 -10.28
C ARG A 473 4.64 -43.87 -10.80
N LEU A 474 4.52 -44.80 -11.75
CA LEU A 474 3.31 -44.99 -12.55
C LEU A 474 2.08 -45.43 -11.74
N ASP A 475 2.25 -46.22 -10.69
CA ASP A 475 1.12 -46.71 -9.89
C ASP A 475 0.48 -45.57 -9.09
N GLU A 476 1.29 -44.72 -8.46
CA GLU A 476 0.80 -43.49 -7.81
C GLU A 476 0.24 -42.50 -8.82
N ALA A 477 0.84 -42.40 -10.02
CA ALA A 477 0.33 -41.55 -11.08
C ALA A 477 -1.10 -41.95 -11.50
N ARG A 478 -1.36 -43.26 -11.66
CA ARG A 478 -2.70 -43.78 -11.98
C ARG A 478 -3.71 -43.56 -10.86
N ASP A 479 -3.31 -43.77 -9.60
CA ASP A 479 -4.16 -43.45 -8.45
C ASP A 479 -4.60 -41.98 -8.45
N HIS A 480 -3.66 -41.05 -8.63
CA HIS A 480 -4.00 -39.64 -8.74
C HIS A 480 -4.84 -39.32 -9.97
N LEU A 481 -4.57 -39.93 -11.13
CA LEU A 481 -5.33 -39.74 -12.36
C LEU A 481 -6.79 -40.18 -12.21
N SER A 482 -7.05 -41.28 -11.48
CA SER A 482 -8.40 -41.80 -11.22
C SER A 482 -9.28 -40.83 -10.40
N ARG A 483 -8.65 -39.89 -9.68
CA ARG A 483 -9.32 -38.86 -8.87
C ARG A 483 -9.55 -37.56 -9.65
N VAL A 484 -9.04 -37.46 -10.88
CA VAL A 484 -9.32 -36.33 -11.76
C VAL A 484 -10.77 -36.49 -12.23
N PRO A 485 -11.67 -35.54 -11.90
CA PRO A 485 -13.05 -35.64 -12.32
C PRO A 485 -13.12 -35.63 -13.85
N PHE A 486 -13.95 -36.52 -14.40
CA PHE A 486 -14.26 -36.51 -15.82
C PHE A 486 -15.05 -35.24 -16.13
N SER A 487 -14.36 -34.23 -16.65
CA SER A 487 -15.00 -33.08 -17.29
C SER A 487 -14.97 -33.31 -18.80
N PRO A 488 -16.13 -33.27 -19.50
CA PRO A 488 -16.18 -33.30 -20.97
C PRO A 488 -15.33 -32.20 -21.63
N ARG A 489 -14.94 -31.20 -20.84
CA ARG A 489 -14.03 -30.12 -21.20
C ARG A 489 -13.06 -29.97 -20.04
N SER A 490 -12.01 -30.79 -20.00
CA SER A 490 -10.82 -30.44 -19.22
C SER A 490 -10.38 -29.07 -19.72
N GLN A 491 -10.77 -28.00 -19.02
CA GLN A 491 -10.48 -26.64 -19.42
C GLN A 491 -8.98 -26.57 -19.65
N ASN A 492 -8.58 -26.41 -20.91
CA ASN A 492 -7.25 -25.90 -21.20
C ASN A 492 -7.22 -24.58 -20.46
N MET A 493 -6.37 -24.50 -19.43
CA MET A 493 -6.12 -23.27 -18.72
C MET A 493 -5.69 -22.26 -19.81
N PRO A 494 -6.54 -21.29 -20.22
CA PRO A 494 -6.24 -20.42 -21.36
C PRO A 494 -4.93 -19.66 -21.14
N TRP A 495 -4.51 -19.60 -19.88
CA TRP A 495 -3.32 -18.93 -19.45
C TRP A 495 -2.03 -19.77 -19.46
N THR A 496 -2.04 -20.97 -20.04
CA THR A 496 -0.84 -21.81 -20.12
C THR A 496 -0.19 -21.66 -21.49
N ARG A 497 1.13 -21.48 -21.53
CA ARG A 497 1.88 -21.43 -22.80
C ARG A 497 1.71 -22.73 -23.59
N PRO A 498 1.72 -22.71 -24.94
CA PRO A 498 1.52 -23.92 -25.74
C PRO A 498 2.46 -25.08 -25.37
N GLU A 499 3.73 -24.80 -25.10
CA GLU A 499 4.75 -25.75 -24.69
C GLU A 499 4.48 -26.36 -23.31
N ASP A 500 4.00 -25.55 -22.35
CA ASP A 500 3.65 -25.98 -21.00
C ASP A 500 2.39 -26.87 -21.02
N MET A 501 1.44 -26.53 -21.89
CA MET A 501 0.26 -27.34 -22.15
C MET A 501 0.65 -28.68 -22.77
N ALA A 502 1.57 -28.68 -23.75
CA ALA A 502 2.08 -29.91 -24.36
C ALA A 502 2.75 -30.82 -23.33
N LEU A 503 3.61 -30.26 -22.46
CA LEU A 503 4.27 -30.99 -21.37
C LEU A 503 3.25 -31.63 -20.42
N ARG A 504 2.17 -30.91 -20.07
CA ARG A 504 1.09 -31.40 -19.22
C ARG A 504 0.34 -32.56 -19.88
N ILE A 505 -0.03 -32.41 -21.15
CA ILE A 505 -0.75 -33.44 -21.92
C ILE A 505 0.10 -34.71 -22.03
N GLU A 506 1.38 -34.59 -22.36
CA GLU A 506 2.31 -35.71 -22.42
C GLU A 506 2.40 -36.45 -21.08
N GLY A 507 2.53 -35.72 -19.96
CA GLY A 507 2.56 -36.30 -18.62
C GLY A 507 1.27 -37.05 -18.25
N ILE A 508 0.11 -36.52 -18.64
CA ILE A 508 -1.18 -37.21 -18.42
C ILE A 508 -1.26 -38.50 -19.26
N ARG A 509 -0.84 -38.47 -20.53
CA ARG A 509 -0.79 -39.67 -21.39
C ARG A 509 0.18 -40.73 -20.85
N LEU A 510 1.32 -40.30 -20.31
CA LEU A 510 2.28 -41.14 -19.59
C LEU A 510 1.62 -41.84 -18.40
N ALA A 511 0.90 -41.09 -17.57
CA ALA A 511 0.17 -41.63 -16.41
C ALA A 511 -0.91 -42.65 -16.82
N ALA A 512 -1.61 -42.39 -17.93
CA ALA A 512 -2.61 -43.29 -18.50
C ALA A 512 -2.02 -44.56 -19.15
N GLY A 513 -0.71 -44.60 -19.43
CA GLY A 513 -0.04 -45.72 -20.06
C GLY A 513 -0.18 -45.78 -21.59
N GLU A 514 -0.61 -44.67 -22.23
CA GLU A 514 -0.88 -44.60 -23.67
C GLU A 514 0.39 -44.55 -24.54
N MET A 515 1.57 -44.33 -23.94
CA MET A 515 2.84 -44.17 -24.67
C MET A 515 3.52 -45.48 -25.11
N LYS A 516 2.89 -46.66 -24.94
CA LYS A 516 3.44 -47.92 -25.48
C LYS A 516 3.36 -48.05 -27.01
N SER A 517 2.79 -47.09 -27.74
CA SER A 517 2.56 -47.19 -29.19
C SER A 517 3.48 -46.35 -30.10
N MET A 518 4.50 -45.63 -29.60
CA MET A 518 5.41 -44.85 -30.47
C MET A 518 6.77 -45.53 -30.75
N ARG A 519 6.97 -46.80 -30.37
CA ARG A 519 8.20 -47.55 -30.72
C ARG A 519 8.11 -48.37 -32.01
N HIS A 520 7.00 -48.37 -32.75
CA HIS A 520 6.85 -49.12 -34.01
C HIS A 520 6.28 -48.28 -35.16
N VAL A 521 6.85 -47.08 -35.39
CA VAL A 521 6.77 -46.43 -36.71
C VAL A 521 8.17 -45.93 -37.08
N GLN A 522 9.09 -46.89 -37.21
CA GLN A 522 10.14 -46.86 -38.21
C GLN A 522 10.00 -48.16 -38.99
N VAL A 523 10.17 -48.09 -40.32
CA VAL A 523 10.02 -49.15 -41.33
C VAL A 523 8.59 -49.28 -41.90
N LEU A 524 8.21 -48.38 -42.81
CA LEU A 524 8.35 -48.53 -44.26
C LEU A 524 7.93 -47.23 -44.99
#